data_AF-A0A7W1DVZ8-F1
#
_entry.id   AF-A0A7W1DVZ8-F1
#
_cell.length_a   1.000
_cell.length_b   1.000
_cell.length_c   1.000
_cell.angle_alpha   90.00
_cell.angle_beta   90.00
_cell.angle_gamma   90.00
#
_symmetry.space_group_name_H-M   'P 1'
#
loop_
_entity.id
_entity.type
_entity.pdbx_description
1 polymer ?
#
loop_
_entity_poly.entity_id
_entity_poly.type
_entity_poly.pdbx_seq_one_letter_code
_entity_poly.pdbx_strand_id
1 'polypeptide(L)'
;MVQPRTASPAATPSRSSVTRRRFLLRTGTGLALALVPTVVAVRSMPREEQPDVAVARGAIASPTAADQSLASVADDPAGPVGPALARIPEVPEAQLTAFLALSTALVGGGGLDPARARQFLAIVAADPEQQQTLANLLTLPANASIATPLAAATSAEQTMSREILSFWYTGIVGGQPVADRADFWFGLSAWQAVRYTPATSACKGFGVWAEAPRV
;
A
#
# COMPACT_ATOMS: atom_id res chain seq x y z
N MET A 1 60.04 -27.85 23.85
CA MET A 1 60.66 -28.52 22.69
C MET A 1 59.54 -28.95 21.74
N VAL A 2 59.81 -28.93 20.44
CA VAL A 2 58.90 -29.06 19.29
C VAL A 2 58.23 -27.74 18.85
N GLN A 3 58.66 -27.33 17.65
CA GLN A 3 58.42 -26.08 16.93
C GLN A 3 57.12 -26.12 16.07
N PRO A 4 56.69 -24.98 15.50
CA PRO A 4 55.37 -24.78 14.91
C PRO A 4 55.29 -25.30 13.47
N ARG A 5 54.08 -25.60 13.00
CA ARG A 5 53.83 -25.92 11.59
C ARG A 5 52.82 -24.93 11.00
N THR A 6 53.37 -24.02 10.21
CA THR A 6 52.71 -23.22 9.19
C THR A 6 52.01 -24.11 8.16
N ALA A 7 50.76 -23.78 7.81
CA ALA A 7 50.16 -24.18 6.55
C ALA A 7 49.13 -23.14 6.10
N SER A 8 49.58 -22.26 5.21
CA SER A 8 48.74 -21.55 4.26
C SER A 8 48.39 -22.52 3.12
N PRO A 9 47.16 -22.53 2.61
CA PRO A 9 47.07 -22.45 1.16
C PRO A 9 45.87 -21.70 0.58
N ALA A 10 46.13 -21.28 -0.66
CA ALA A 10 45.22 -21.21 -1.80
C ALA A 10 44.27 -20.01 -1.90
N ALA A 11 44.83 -18.95 -2.49
CA ALA A 11 44.10 -18.09 -3.42
C ALA A 11 43.36 -18.92 -4.48
N THR A 12 42.13 -18.54 -4.80
CA THR A 12 41.52 -18.83 -6.11
C THR A 12 40.85 -17.57 -6.64
N PRO A 13 41.27 -17.07 -7.82
CA PRO A 13 40.65 -15.95 -8.51
C PRO A 13 39.55 -16.46 -9.44
N SER A 14 38.47 -15.69 -9.61
CA SER A 14 37.83 -15.60 -10.93
C SER A 14 36.91 -14.39 -10.97
N ARG A 15 37.44 -13.28 -11.49
CA ARG A 15 36.64 -12.15 -11.96
C ARG A 15 35.97 -12.60 -13.26
N SER A 16 34.68 -12.89 -13.22
CA SER A 16 33.87 -13.02 -14.44
C SER A 16 33.68 -11.63 -15.06
N SER A 17 34.52 -11.33 -16.04
CA SER A 17 34.38 -10.19 -16.95
C SER A 17 33.09 -10.33 -17.76
N VAL A 18 32.07 -9.53 -17.43
CA VAL A 18 30.88 -9.40 -18.28
C VAL A 18 31.29 -8.63 -19.53
N THR A 19 31.46 -9.39 -20.60
CA THR A 19 31.80 -8.94 -21.95
C THR A 19 30.72 -7.98 -22.45
N ARG A 20 31.09 -6.71 -22.59
CA ARG A 20 30.37 -5.70 -23.37
C ARG A 20 30.30 -6.15 -24.83
N ARG A 21 29.20 -6.80 -25.24
CA ARG A 21 28.91 -6.98 -26.66
C ARG A 21 28.24 -5.72 -27.19
N ARG A 22 29.09 -4.92 -27.84
CA ARG A 22 28.75 -3.94 -28.87
C ARG A 22 27.81 -4.59 -29.89
N PHE A 23 26.57 -4.13 -29.97
CA PHE A 23 25.76 -4.33 -31.17
C PHE A 23 25.77 -3.03 -31.95
N LEU A 24 26.59 -3.04 -33.00
CA LEU A 24 26.72 -2.00 -34.01
C LEU A 24 25.45 -1.94 -34.86
N LEU A 25 25.02 -0.70 -35.08
CA LEU A 25 24.44 -0.15 -36.31
C LEU A 25 23.69 -1.13 -37.23
N ARG A 26 22.37 -0.97 -37.27
CA ARG A 26 21.63 -1.10 -38.53
C ARG A 26 20.99 0.25 -38.84
N THR A 27 21.66 0.97 -39.73
CA THR A 27 21.15 2.10 -40.49
C THR A 27 19.86 1.70 -41.21
N GLY A 28 18.77 2.42 -40.93
CA GLY A 28 17.51 2.35 -41.65
C GLY A 28 17.01 3.77 -41.88
N THR A 29 17.38 4.32 -43.02
CA THR A 29 16.99 5.62 -43.53
C THR A 29 15.53 5.60 -43.97
N GLY A 30 14.77 6.62 -43.58
CA GLY A 30 13.61 7.09 -44.35
C GLY A 30 12.24 6.76 -43.79
N LEU A 31 11.63 7.72 -43.09
CA LEU A 31 10.43 8.38 -43.58
C LEU A 31 10.21 9.68 -42.81
N ALA A 32 10.31 10.80 -43.52
CA ALA A 32 9.81 12.08 -43.03
C ALA A 32 8.28 12.02 -43.03
N LEU A 33 7.64 12.24 -41.87
CA LEU A 33 6.24 12.61 -41.80
C LEU A 33 6.05 13.74 -40.78
N ALA A 34 5.78 14.91 -41.34
CA ALA A 34 5.14 16.09 -40.80
C ALA A 34 5.00 16.20 -39.27
N LEU A 35 5.84 17.07 -38.69
CA LEU A 35 5.48 17.84 -37.50
C LEU A 35 4.25 18.69 -37.83
N VAL A 36 3.07 18.20 -37.45
CA VAL A 36 1.90 19.06 -37.26
C VAL A 36 2.03 19.64 -35.86
N PRO A 37 2.28 20.95 -35.68
CA PRO A 37 2.13 21.57 -34.37
C PRO A 37 0.65 21.53 -34.02
N THR A 38 0.26 20.60 -33.15
CA THR A 38 -1.05 20.65 -32.51
C THR A 38 -1.01 21.84 -31.56
N VAL A 39 -1.41 23.00 -32.06
CA VAL A 39 -1.76 24.16 -31.23
C VAL A 39 -2.98 23.70 -30.42
N VAL A 40 -2.74 23.21 -29.21
CA VAL A 40 -3.78 23.05 -28.21
C VAL A 40 -4.25 24.46 -27.90
N ALA A 41 -5.33 24.86 -28.57
CA ALA A 41 -6.12 26.00 -28.14
C ALA A 41 -6.61 25.67 -26.73
N VAL A 42 -5.91 26.20 -25.72
CA VAL A 42 -6.42 26.33 -24.37
C VAL A 42 -7.64 27.24 -24.49
N ARG A 43 -8.79 26.61 -24.72
CA ARG A 43 -10.08 27.26 -24.70
C ARG A 43 -10.29 27.62 -23.23
N SER A 44 -9.96 28.87 -22.90
CA SER A 44 -10.29 29.50 -21.63
C SER A 44 -11.74 29.16 -21.33
N MET A 45 -11.95 28.25 -20.36
CA MET A 45 -13.30 27.98 -19.90
C MET A 45 -13.85 29.31 -19.36
N PRO A 46 -15.11 29.67 -19.68
CA PRO A 46 -15.76 30.76 -19.01
C PRO A 46 -15.65 30.49 -17.52
N ARG A 47 -15.04 31.44 -16.81
CA ARG A 47 -15.01 31.49 -15.36
C ARG A 47 -16.47 31.50 -14.91
N GLU A 48 -16.98 30.32 -14.59
CA GLU A 48 -18.32 30.14 -14.04
C GLU A 48 -18.38 31.01 -12.80
N GLU A 49 -19.22 32.03 -12.89
CA GLU A 49 -19.47 33.02 -11.86
C GLU A 49 -20.04 32.26 -10.67
N GLN A 50 -19.15 31.90 -9.75
CA GLN A 50 -19.48 31.21 -8.51
C GLN A 50 -20.48 32.12 -7.79
N PRO A 51 -21.76 31.72 -7.65
CA PRO A 51 -22.74 32.56 -6.99
C PRO A 51 -22.22 32.82 -5.58
N ASP A 52 -22.15 34.10 -5.21
CA ASP A 52 -21.92 34.54 -3.84
C ASP A 52 -22.95 33.80 -2.97
N VAL A 53 -22.51 32.71 -2.36
CA VAL A 53 -23.25 32.06 -1.29
C VAL A 53 -23.16 33.07 -0.16
N ALA A 54 -24.19 33.91 -0.08
CA ALA A 54 -24.45 34.76 1.07
C ALA A 54 -24.36 33.86 2.30
N VAL A 55 -23.24 33.98 3.01
CA VAL A 55 -23.04 33.38 4.32
C VAL A 55 -24.06 34.06 5.22
N ALA A 56 -25.25 33.46 5.27
CA ALA A 56 -26.23 33.78 6.27
C ALA A 56 -25.51 33.57 7.61
N ARG A 57 -25.20 34.68 8.29
CA ARG A 57 -24.87 34.72 9.71
C ARG A 57 -26.10 34.25 10.47
N GLY A 58 -26.39 32.96 10.39
CA GLY A 58 -27.32 32.27 11.25
C GLY A 58 -26.73 32.27 12.64
N ALA A 59 -27.42 32.89 13.57
CA ALA A 59 -27.09 32.86 14.98
C ALA A 59 -26.81 31.41 15.40
N ILE A 60 -25.62 31.19 15.94
CA ILE A 60 -25.21 29.92 16.55
C ILE A 60 -26.05 29.79 17.81
N ALA A 61 -27.25 29.21 17.68
CA ALA A 61 -28.03 28.79 18.82
C ALA A 61 -27.19 27.77 19.57
N SER A 62 -26.86 28.09 20.82
CA SER A 62 -26.19 27.16 21.72
C SER A 62 -27.00 25.87 21.77
N PRO A 63 -26.41 24.69 21.52
CA PRO A 63 -27.13 23.45 21.72
C PRO A 63 -27.50 23.36 23.20
N THR A 64 -28.79 23.54 23.49
CA THR A 64 -29.39 23.18 24.76
C THR A 64 -28.98 21.74 25.05
N ALA A 65 -28.34 21.54 26.20
CA ALA A 65 -27.90 20.24 26.68
C ALA A 65 -29.07 19.25 26.62
N ALA A 66 -29.08 18.43 25.57
CA ALA A 66 -29.88 17.22 25.54
C ALA A 66 -29.25 16.32 26.61
N ASP A 67 -30.02 16.15 27.67
CA ASP A 67 -29.89 15.15 28.71
C ASP A 67 -29.62 13.79 28.05
N GLN A 68 -28.34 13.46 27.88
CA GLN A 68 -27.90 12.13 27.47
C GLN A 68 -28.08 11.24 28.68
N SER A 69 -29.32 10.78 28.84
CA SER A 69 -29.67 9.60 29.62
C SER A 69 -28.66 8.50 29.27
N LEU A 70 -27.74 8.26 30.20
CA LEU A 70 -26.88 7.09 30.26
C LEU A 70 -27.79 5.88 30.49
N ALA A 71 -28.53 5.49 29.46
CA ALA A 71 -29.14 4.18 29.39
C ALA A 71 -27.99 3.19 29.39
N SER A 72 -27.79 2.60 30.57
CA SER A 72 -26.96 1.44 30.86
C SER A 72 -27.00 0.49 29.67
N VAL A 73 -25.97 0.55 28.83
CA VAL A 73 -25.71 -0.48 27.83
C VAL A 73 -25.38 -1.70 28.67
N ALA A 74 -26.37 -2.57 28.81
CA ALA A 74 -26.21 -3.85 29.47
C ALA A 74 -25.00 -4.55 28.85
N ASP A 75 -24.08 -5.00 29.71
CA ASP A 75 -23.07 -6.00 29.42
C ASP A 75 -23.72 -7.15 28.64
N ASP A 76 -23.58 -7.10 27.31
CA ASP A 76 -23.82 -8.27 26.48
C ASP A 76 -22.63 -9.20 26.77
N PRO A 77 -22.85 -10.38 27.38
CA PRO A 77 -21.75 -11.23 27.79
C PRO A 77 -20.99 -11.62 26.54
N ALA A 78 -19.73 -11.14 26.47
CA ALA A 78 -18.76 -11.47 25.45
C ALA A 78 -18.78 -12.99 25.17
N GLY A 79 -19.55 -13.39 24.17
CA GLY A 79 -19.36 -14.67 23.53
C GLY A 79 -17.91 -14.72 23.06
N PRO A 80 -17.24 -15.89 23.13
CA PRO A 80 -15.85 -16.00 22.72
C PRO A 80 -15.75 -15.55 21.26
N VAL A 81 -15.22 -14.36 21.04
CA VAL A 81 -14.75 -13.87 19.73
C VAL A 81 -13.47 -14.66 19.44
N GLY A 82 -13.63 -15.96 19.24
CA GLY A 82 -12.60 -16.88 18.79
C GLY A 82 -12.37 -16.66 17.29
N PRO A 83 -11.11 -16.67 16.83
CA PRO A 83 -10.69 -15.94 15.64
C PRO A 83 -11.36 -16.49 14.38
N ALA A 84 -11.96 -15.61 13.59
CA ALA A 84 -12.45 -15.87 12.23
C ALA A 84 -11.31 -16.18 11.22
N LEU A 85 -10.13 -16.60 11.71
CA LEU A 85 -9.02 -17.16 10.93
C LEU A 85 -9.15 -18.69 10.77
N ALA A 86 -10.36 -19.22 10.91
CA ALA A 86 -10.62 -20.64 10.82
C ALA A 86 -10.38 -21.13 9.38
N ARG A 87 -9.14 -21.54 9.14
CA ARG A 87 -8.63 -22.24 7.94
C ARG A 87 -8.34 -21.33 6.74
N ILE A 88 -7.33 -20.46 6.89
CA ILE A 88 -6.66 -19.84 5.74
C ILE A 88 -5.99 -20.97 4.93
N PRO A 89 -6.19 -21.04 3.60
CA PRO A 89 -5.50 -22.01 2.76
C PRO A 89 -3.98 -21.88 2.90
N GLU A 90 -3.27 -23.01 2.78
CA GLU A 90 -1.82 -23.02 2.83
C GLU A 90 -1.27 -22.29 1.60
N VAL A 91 -0.64 -21.14 1.82
CA VAL A 91 0.00 -20.34 0.78
C VAL A 91 1.47 -20.73 0.70
N PRO A 92 2.04 -21.01 -0.49
CA PRO A 92 3.46 -21.28 -0.64
C PRO A 92 4.32 -20.15 -0.07
N GLU A 93 5.32 -20.49 0.75
CA GLU A 93 6.16 -19.49 1.45
C GLU A 93 6.90 -18.54 0.50
N ALA A 94 7.28 -19.04 -0.68
CA ALA A 94 7.89 -18.22 -1.73
C ALA A 94 6.93 -17.13 -2.26
N GLN A 95 5.65 -17.46 -2.42
CA GLN A 95 4.63 -16.51 -2.85
C GLN A 95 4.35 -15.47 -1.77
N LEU A 96 4.26 -15.90 -0.51
CA LEU A 96 4.11 -15.00 0.64
C LEU A 96 5.27 -14.01 0.73
N THR A 97 6.50 -14.49 0.59
CA THR A 97 7.72 -13.66 0.64
C THR A 97 7.72 -12.63 -0.50
N ALA A 98 7.41 -13.05 -1.73
CA ALA A 98 7.32 -12.14 -2.87
C ALA A 98 6.22 -11.08 -2.70
N PHE A 99 5.06 -11.49 -2.18
CA PHE A 99 3.94 -10.59 -1.91
C PHE A 99 4.26 -9.56 -0.83
N LEU A 100 4.93 -9.97 0.25
CA LEU A 100 5.38 -9.06 1.29
C LEU A 100 6.41 -8.06 0.74
N ALA A 101 7.38 -8.52 -0.07
CA ALA A 101 8.34 -7.63 -0.70
C ALA A 101 7.67 -6.58 -1.61
N LEU A 102 6.73 -7.00 -2.46
CA LEU A 102 5.94 -6.10 -3.29
C LEU A 102 5.13 -5.12 -2.43
N SER A 103 4.45 -5.62 -1.41
CA SER A 103 3.63 -4.79 -0.51
C SER A 103 4.47 -3.75 0.23
N THR A 104 5.66 -4.12 0.72
CA THR A 104 6.58 -3.18 1.37
C THR A 104 7.04 -2.10 0.40
N ALA A 105 7.34 -2.46 -0.85
CA ALA A 105 7.71 -1.50 -1.88
C ALA A 105 6.56 -0.53 -2.22
N LEU A 106 5.31 -1.03 -2.26
CA LEU A 106 4.12 -0.22 -2.53
C LEU A 106 3.77 0.73 -1.36
N VAL A 107 3.78 0.22 -0.12
CA VAL A 107 3.45 1.00 1.09
C VAL A 107 4.56 2.01 1.43
N GLY A 108 5.79 1.76 0.97
CA GLY A 108 6.93 2.63 1.24
C GLY A 108 7.60 2.37 2.60
N GLY A 109 7.32 1.24 3.25
CA GLY A 109 7.94 0.81 4.51
C GLY A 109 6.95 0.20 5.51
N GLY A 110 7.36 0.17 6.78
CA GLY A 110 6.57 -0.38 7.89
C GLY A 110 6.74 -1.89 8.09
N GLY A 111 6.22 -2.38 9.22
CA GLY A 111 6.13 -3.81 9.50
C GLY A 111 4.80 -4.34 8.98
N LEU A 112 4.83 -5.16 7.94
CA LEU A 112 3.64 -5.81 7.38
C LEU A 112 3.46 -7.19 8.03
N ASP A 113 2.24 -7.49 8.48
CA ASP A 113 1.92 -8.75 9.16
C ASP A 113 1.79 -9.90 8.14
N PRO A 114 2.63 -10.96 8.22
CA PRO A 114 2.53 -12.12 7.34
C PRO A 114 1.18 -12.86 7.42
N ALA A 115 0.51 -12.87 8.58
CA ALA A 115 -0.80 -13.51 8.71
C ALA A 115 -1.85 -12.77 7.87
N ARG A 116 -1.79 -11.44 7.86
CA ARG A 116 -2.66 -10.57 7.04
C ARG A 116 -2.35 -10.70 5.56
N ALA A 117 -1.08 -10.81 5.20
CA ALA A 117 -0.69 -11.12 3.83
C ALA A 117 -1.30 -12.44 3.33
N ARG A 118 -1.26 -13.51 4.13
CA ARG A 118 -1.92 -14.78 3.79
C ARG A 118 -3.44 -14.63 3.61
N GLN A 119 -4.09 -13.82 4.44
CA GLN A 119 -5.51 -13.53 4.31
C GLN A 119 -5.82 -12.83 2.97
N PHE A 120 -5.07 -11.81 2.58
CA PHE A 120 -5.25 -11.15 1.28
C PHE A 120 -5.06 -12.14 0.12
N LEU A 121 -4.01 -12.97 0.18
CA LEU A 121 -3.74 -13.99 -0.83
C LEU A 121 -4.88 -15.02 -0.92
N ALA A 122 -5.51 -15.38 0.20
CA ALA A 122 -6.68 -16.25 0.22
C ALA A 122 -7.93 -15.59 -0.43
N ILE A 123 -8.14 -14.29 -0.21
CA ILE A 123 -9.23 -13.54 -0.86
C ILE A 123 -9.01 -13.50 -2.38
N VAL A 124 -7.80 -13.16 -2.83
CA VAL A 124 -7.46 -13.10 -4.26
C VAL A 124 -7.51 -14.48 -4.92
N ALA A 125 -7.16 -15.55 -4.20
CA ALA A 125 -7.23 -16.91 -4.72
C ALA A 125 -8.67 -17.40 -5.00
N ALA A 126 -9.70 -16.71 -4.50
CA ALA A 126 -11.09 -17.02 -4.83
C ALA A 126 -11.48 -16.64 -6.27
N ASP A 127 -10.70 -15.75 -6.91
CA ASP A 127 -10.92 -15.29 -8.29
C ASP A 127 -9.68 -15.59 -9.17
N PRO A 128 -9.78 -16.51 -10.14
CA PRO A 128 -8.66 -16.87 -11.02
C PRO A 128 -8.06 -15.69 -11.80
N GLU A 129 -8.87 -14.71 -12.19
CA GLU A 129 -8.39 -13.55 -12.96
C GLU A 129 -7.52 -12.64 -12.07
N GLN A 130 -7.96 -12.42 -10.83
CA GLN A 130 -7.20 -11.70 -9.83
C GLN A 130 -5.92 -12.44 -9.44
N GLN A 131 -5.99 -13.77 -9.28
CA GLN A 131 -4.82 -14.58 -9.00
C GLN A 131 -3.77 -14.48 -10.10
N GLN A 132 -4.19 -14.54 -11.37
CA GLN A 132 -3.27 -14.36 -12.51
C GLN A 132 -2.69 -12.95 -12.56
N THR A 133 -3.52 -11.92 -12.34
CA THR A 133 -3.07 -10.53 -12.30
C THR A 133 -2.05 -10.31 -11.19
N LEU A 134 -2.28 -10.88 -10.01
CA LEU A 134 -1.32 -10.84 -8.91
C LEU A 134 -0.03 -11.58 -9.26
N ALA A 135 -0.12 -12.77 -9.87
CA ALA A 135 1.06 -13.51 -10.30
C ALA A 135 1.93 -12.68 -11.26
N ASN A 136 1.32 -11.94 -12.19
CA ASN A 136 2.04 -11.02 -13.07
C ASN A 136 2.70 -9.88 -12.29
N LEU A 137 1.99 -9.24 -11.35
CA LEU A 137 2.55 -8.19 -10.48
C LEU A 137 3.76 -8.68 -9.67
N LEU A 138 3.74 -9.93 -9.18
CA LEU A 138 4.85 -10.51 -8.42
C LEU A 138 6.12 -10.71 -9.25
N THR A 139 6.04 -10.65 -10.58
CA THR A 139 7.22 -10.66 -11.46
C THR A 139 7.92 -9.31 -11.52
N LEU A 140 7.26 -8.22 -11.11
CA LEU A 140 7.85 -6.90 -11.11
C LEU A 140 8.95 -6.81 -10.03
N PRO A 141 10.04 -6.06 -10.30
CA PRO A 141 11.11 -5.90 -9.33
C PRO A 141 10.61 -5.11 -8.11
N ALA A 142 10.38 -5.81 -6.99
CA ALA A 142 9.96 -5.25 -5.71
C ALA A 142 11.12 -4.56 -4.98
N ASN A 143 11.60 -3.46 -5.55
CA ASN A 143 12.61 -2.58 -4.95
C ASN A 143 12.02 -1.18 -4.69
N ALA A 144 12.81 -0.29 -4.09
CA ALA A 144 12.41 1.09 -3.78
C ALA A 144 11.97 1.91 -5.00
N SER A 145 12.13 1.39 -6.22
CA SER A 145 11.82 2.05 -7.49
C SER A 145 10.60 1.44 -8.20
N ILE A 146 9.70 0.75 -7.48
CA ILE A 146 8.49 0.09 -8.02
C ILE A 146 7.59 1.03 -8.85
N ALA A 147 7.66 2.34 -8.65
CA ALA A 147 6.82 3.32 -9.34
C ALA A 147 6.95 3.24 -10.89
N THR A 148 8.17 3.10 -11.41
CA THR A 148 8.42 3.02 -12.86
C THR A 148 7.85 1.75 -13.51
N PRO A 149 8.16 0.53 -13.02
CA PRO A 149 7.57 -0.68 -13.58
C PRO A 149 6.04 -0.71 -13.41
N LEU A 150 5.51 -0.20 -12.29
CA LEU A 150 4.06 -0.14 -12.06
C LEU A 150 3.36 0.83 -13.03
N ALA A 151 3.98 1.95 -13.38
CA ALA A 151 3.44 2.88 -14.37
C ALA A 151 3.36 2.29 -15.78
N ALA A 152 4.24 1.32 -16.11
CA ALA A 152 4.22 0.58 -17.36
C ALA A 152 3.32 -0.66 -17.33
N ALA A 153 2.77 -1.02 -16.16
CA ALA A 153 1.90 -2.17 -15.98
C ALA A 153 0.52 -1.95 -16.62
N THR A 154 -0.18 -3.04 -16.87
CA THR A 154 -1.56 -3.04 -17.39
C THR A 154 -2.53 -2.37 -16.43
N SER A 155 -3.70 -1.96 -16.92
CA SER A 155 -4.75 -1.37 -16.07
C SER A 155 -5.23 -2.32 -14.95
N ALA A 156 -5.26 -3.63 -15.23
CA ALA A 156 -5.59 -4.67 -14.25
C ALA A 156 -4.55 -4.74 -13.14
N GLU A 157 -3.26 -4.77 -13.48
CA GLU A 157 -2.15 -4.78 -12.52
C GLU A 157 -2.12 -3.49 -11.68
N GLN A 158 -2.34 -2.33 -12.29
CA GLN A 158 -2.46 -1.07 -11.56
C GLN A 158 -3.66 -1.09 -10.60
N THR A 159 -4.78 -1.69 -11.01
CA THR A 159 -5.96 -1.84 -10.14
C THR A 159 -5.68 -2.76 -8.97
N MET A 160 -5.08 -3.92 -9.23
CA MET A 160 -4.66 -4.85 -8.17
C MET A 160 -3.65 -4.19 -7.21
N SER A 161 -2.73 -3.36 -7.70
CA SER A 161 -1.82 -2.62 -6.81
C SER A 161 -2.55 -1.64 -5.88
N ARG A 162 -3.63 -1.01 -6.36
CA ARG A 162 -4.49 -0.14 -5.54
C ARG A 162 -5.29 -0.95 -4.52
N GLU A 163 -5.74 -2.15 -4.88
CA GLU A 163 -6.38 -3.08 -3.94
C GLU A 163 -5.41 -3.53 -2.84
N ILE A 164 -4.15 -3.85 -3.17
CA ILE A 164 -3.11 -4.17 -2.18
C ILE A 164 -2.90 -2.98 -1.23
N LEU A 165 -2.79 -1.75 -1.76
CA LEU A 165 -2.67 -0.55 -0.94
C LEU A 165 -3.92 -0.33 -0.06
N SER A 166 -5.11 -0.49 -0.63
CA SER A 166 -6.39 -0.36 0.08
C SER A 166 -6.48 -1.34 1.24
N PHE A 167 -6.06 -2.59 1.03
CA PHE A 167 -6.00 -3.61 2.07
C PHE A 167 -5.10 -3.17 3.24
N TRP A 168 -3.86 -2.73 2.96
CA TRP A 168 -2.92 -2.35 4.01
C TRP A 168 -3.31 -1.04 4.74
N TYR A 169 -3.84 -0.06 4.02
CA TYR A 169 -4.19 1.24 4.61
C TYR A 169 -5.55 1.25 5.29
N THR A 170 -6.53 0.52 4.76
CA THR A 170 -7.92 0.64 5.20
C THR A 170 -8.56 -0.68 5.60
N GLY A 171 -7.95 -1.81 5.26
CA GLY A 171 -8.53 -3.14 5.47
C GLY A 171 -9.71 -3.43 4.55
N ILE A 172 -9.71 -2.85 3.35
CA ILE A 172 -10.77 -2.97 2.35
C ILE A 172 -10.22 -3.65 1.10
N VAL A 173 -10.95 -4.65 0.59
CA VAL A 173 -10.68 -5.36 -0.67
C VAL A 173 -11.97 -5.41 -1.49
N GLY A 174 -11.93 -5.03 -2.75
CA GLY A 174 -13.11 -5.00 -3.63
C GLY A 174 -14.21 -4.07 -3.11
N GLY A 175 -13.83 -3.00 -2.42
CA GLY A 175 -14.76 -2.05 -1.79
C GLY A 175 -15.47 -2.56 -0.52
N GLN A 176 -15.15 -3.77 -0.03
CA GLN A 176 -15.71 -4.32 1.20
C GLN A 176 -14.65 -4.46 2.31
N PRO A 177 -14.99 -4.19 3.58
CA PRO A 177 -14.09 -4.46 4.69
C PRO A 177 -13.86 -5.97 4.81
N VAL A 178 -12.63 -6.38 5.10
CA VAL A 178 -12.35 -7.80 5.39
C VAL A 178 -13.01 -8.20 6.72
N ALA A 179 -13.36 -9.49 6.86
CA ALA A 179 -14.26 -9.97 7.92
C ALA A 179 -13.82 -9.62 9.35
N ASP A 180 -12.51 -9.62 9.62
CA ASP A 180 -11.91 -9.34 10.93
C ASP A 180 -11.16 -8.00 10.94
N ARG A 181 -11.65 -7.02 10.16
CA ARG A 181 -11.09 -5.65 10.09
C ARG A 181 -10.89 -4.98 11.44
N ALA A 182 -11.81 -5.22 12.38
CA ALA A 182 -11.71 -4.66 13.73
C ALA A 182 -10.43 -5.13 14.46
N ASP A 183 -10.05 -6.41 14.27
CA ASP A 183 -8.94 -7.03 15.02
C ASP A 183 -7.57 -6.52 14.58
N PHE A 184 -7.42 -6.04 13.34
CA PHE A 184 -6.18 -5.42 12.87
C PHE A 184 -6.29 -3.92 12.63
N TRP A 185 -7.36 -3.29 13.13
CA TRP A 185 -7.56 -1.85 12.98
C TRP A 185 -6.32 -1.04 13.35
N PHE A 186 -5.65 -1.38 14.46
CA PHE A 186 -4.42 -0.73 14.90
C PHE A 186 -3.16 -1.13 14.12
N GLY A 187 -3.22 -2.22 13.37
CA GLY A 187 -2.14 -2.69 12.50
C GLY A 187 -2.14 -2.04 11.11
N LEU A 188 -3.18 -1.27 10.76
CA LEU A 188 -3.28 -0.59 9.46
C LEU A 188 -2.15 0.42 9.24
N SER A 189 -1.60 0.43 8.02
CA SER A 189 -0.53 1.35 7.63
C SER A 189 -0.96 2.83 7.68
N ALA A 190 -2.26 3.12 7.58
CA ALA A 190 -2.77 4.48 7.74
C ALA A 190 -2.40 5.10 9.10
N TRP A 191 -2.42 4.29 10.18
CA TRP A 191 -2.04 4.77 11.51
C TRP A 191 -0.54 4.87 11.69
N GLN A 192 0.24 4.08 10.94
CA GLN A 192 1.69 4.15 10.96
C GLN A 192 2.21 5.37 10.18
N ALA A 193 1.49 5.79 9.14
CA ALA A 193 1.86 6.92 8.30
C ALA A 193 1.77 8.28 9.01
N VAL A 194 0.90 8.40 10.03
CA VAL A 194 0.65 9.67 10.72
C VAL A 194 1.13 9.58 12.17
N ARG A 195 2.31 10.13 12.45
CA ARG A 195 2.94 10.04 13.79
C ARG A 195 2.13 10.73 14.91
N TYR A 196 1.33 11.74 14.55
CA TYR A 196 0.66 12.64 15.50
C TYR A 196 -0.84 12.39 15.65
N THR A 197 -1.45 11.59 14.78
CA THR A 197 -2.90 11.29 14.84
C THR A 197 -3.08 9.85 15.29
N PRO A 198 -3.47 9.61 16.55
CA PRO A 198 -3.83 8.25 16.97
C PRO A 198 -5.07 7.78 16.21
N ALA A 199 -5.28 6.47 16.18
CA ALA A 199 -6.54 5.91 15.70
C ALA A 199 -7.71 6.53 16.47
N THR A 200 -8.80 6.85 15.78
CA THR A 200 -9.95 7.60 16.34
C THR A 200 -10.61 6.92 17.54
N SER A 201 -10.43 5.60 17.68
CA SER A 201 -10.92 4.80 18.80
C SER A 201 -9.95 4.72 20.00
N ALA A 202 -8.73 5.26 19.89
CA ALA A 202 -7.73 5.22 20.96
C ALA A 202 -7.54 6.59 21.62
N CYS A 203 -7.97 6.70 22.88
CA CYS A 203 -7.67 7.85 23.72
C CYS A 203 -6.20 7.77 24.20
N LYS A 204 -5.29 8.51 23.57
CA LYS A 204 -3.90 8.65 24.07
C LYS A 204 -3.77 9.62 25.26
N GLY A 205 -4.77 10.47 25.49
CA GLY A 205 -4.79 11.47 26.55
C GLY A 205 -5.55 12.73 26.14
N PHE A 206 -6.05 13.50 27.10
CA PHE A 206 -6.67 14.80 26.83
C PHE A 206 -5.60 15.82 26.43
N GLY A 207 -5.89 16.64 25.42
CA GLY A 207 -5.05 17.78 25.04
C GLY A 207 -3.86 17.47 24.13
N VAL A 208 -3.63 16.22 23.73
CA VAL A 208 -2.53 15.85 22.78
C VAL A 208 -2.66 16.54 21.41
N TRP A 209 -3.85 16.99 21.06
CA TRP A 209 -4.15 17.76 19.85
C TRP A 209 -3.85 19.26 19.99
N ALA A 210 -3.61 19.76 21.21
CA ALA A 210 -3.31 21.17 21.46
C ALA A 210 -1.84 21.51 21.19
N GLU A 211 -0.95 20.52 21.20
CA GLU A 211 0.45 20.71 20.84
C GLU A 211 0.62 20.64 19.32
N ALA A 212 1.33 21.63 18.75
CA ALA A 212 1.67 21.60 17.33
C ALA A 212 2.56 20.39 16.99
N PRO A 213 2.35 19.71 15.85
CA PRO A 213 3.21 18.62 15.41
C PRO A 213 4.67 19.06 15.34
N ARG A 214 5.55 18.38 16.08
CA ARG A 214 6.99 18.58 16.00
C ARG A 214 7.55 17.60 14.98
N VAL A 215 7.93 18.10 13.81
CA VAL A 215 8.63 17.36 12.75
C VAL A 215 10.12 17.23 13.07
#